data_AF-A0A167TFT1-F1
#
_entry.id   AF-A0A167TFT1-F1
#
_cell.length_a   1.000
_cell.length_b   1.000
_cell.length_c   1.000
_cell.angle_alpha   90.00
_cell.angle_beta   90.00
_cell.angle_gamma   90.00
#
_symmetry.space_group_name_H-M   'P 1'
#
loop_
_entity.id
_entity.type
_entity.pdbx_description
1 polymer ?
#
loop_
_entity_poly.entity_id
_entity_poly.type
_entity_poly.pdbx_seq_one_letter_code
_entity_poly.pdbx_strand_id
1 'polypeptide(L)'
;MGWGPLPWVYVSDIFPTRTRHYGLATASGSQWLFNFVVSKVTPTLELDLGYKLFFMFAAINIGGMATFALILPETKGRLLEEMDIVFGAVSAEKRQGEIQKQERVLDQEVHSQRSEDHIDEKV
;
A
#
# COMPACT_ATOMS: atom_id res chain seq x y z
N MET A 1 10.94 16.76 3.66
CA MET A 1 10.80 15.31 3.87
C MET A 1 11.61 14.62 2.80
N GLY A 2 12.52 13.70 3.15
CA GLY A 2 13.37 13.00 2.18
C GLY A 2 12.71 11.76 1.61
N TRP A 3 13.27 11.23 0.52
CA TRP A 3 12.80 10.00 -0.16
C TRP A 3 13.03 8.70 0.62
N GLY A 4 13.60 8.76 1.83
CA GLY A 4 13.90 7.58 2.65
C GLY A 4 12.66 6.83 3.14
N PRO A 5 11.79 7.45 3.96
CA PRO A 5 10.59 6.79 4.49
C PRO A 5 9.37 6.88 3.56
N LEU A 6 9.38 7.83 2.62
CA LEU A 6 8.21 8.17 1.80
C LEU A 6 7.64 6.98 1.01
N PRO A 7 8.45 6.15 0.31
CA PRO A 7 7.94 5.02 -0.45
C PRO A 7 7.28 3.95 0.43
N TRP A 8 7.84 3.74 1.62
CA TRP A 8 7.33 2.73 2.57
C TRP A 8 5.99 3.13 3.16
N VAL A 9 5.84 4.40 3.50
CA VAL A 9 4.55 4.97 3.96
C VAL A 9 3.53 4.94 2.83
N TYR A 10 3.95 5.26 1.61
CA TYR A 10 3.06 5.24 0.45
C TYR A 10 2.50 3.84 0.15
N VAL A 11 3.33 2.80 0.25
CA VAL A 11 2.89 1.41 0.11
C VAL A 11 1.91 1.03 1.23
N SER A 12 2.12 1.47 2.47
CA SER A 12 1.15 1.18 3.54
C SER A 12 -0.19 1.89 3.36
N ASP A 13 -0.20 3.04 2.70
CA ASP A 13 -1.39 3.86 2.47
C ASP A 13 -2.22 3.38 1.28
N ILE A 14 -1.59 2.87 0.21
CA ILE A 14 -2.31 2.38 -0.98
C ILE A 14 -3.08 1.09 -0.71
N PHE A 15 -2.48 0.15 0.00
CA PHE A 15 -3.04 -1.20 0.08
C PHE A 15 -4.01 -1.35 1.27
N PRO A 16 -5.23 -1.88 1.02
CA PRO A 16 -6.18 -2.18 2.09
C PRO A 16 -5.62 -3.27 3.01
N THR A 17 -6.02 -3.25 4.29
CA THR A 17 -5.46 -4.08 5.37
C THR A 17 -5.35 -5.56 5.02
N ARG A 18 -6.31 -6.08 4.24
CA ARG A 18 -6.34 -7.50 3.83
C ARG A 18 -5.31 -7.88 2.77
N THR A 19 -4.91 -6.99 1.87
CA THR A 19 -3.93 -7.28 0.79
C THR A 19 -2.60 -6.58 0.97
N ARG A 20 -2.46 -5.75 2.00
CA ARG A 20 -1.25 -5.00 2.33
C ARG A 20 0.01 -5.85 2.40
N HIS A 21 -0.07 -7.08 2.91
CA HIS A 21 1.08 -7.97 2.99
C HIS A 21 1.60 -8.40 1.61
N TYR A 22 0.71 -8.65 0.63
CA TYR A 22 1.13 -8.93 -0.75
C TYR A 22 1.78 -7.71 -1.39
N GLY A 23 1.17 -6.52 -1.23
CA GLY A 23 1.72 -5.26 -1.74
C GLY A 23 3.11 -4.95 -1.16
N LEU A 24 3.28 -5.13 0.15
CA LEU A 24 4.55 -4.93 0.85
C LEU A 24 5.61 -5.97 0.44
N ALA A 25 5.21 -7.22 0.22
CA ALA A 25 6.12 -8.27 -0.24
C ALA A 25 6.62 -8.00 -1.66
N THR A 26 5.75 -7.59 -2.58
CA THR A 26 6.15 -7.22 -3.95
C THR A 26 6.98 -5.94 -3.99
N ALA A 27 6.64 -4.94 -3.18
CA ALA A 27 7.43 -3.70 -3.04
C ALA A 27 8.85 -4.01 -2.52
N SER A 28 8.95 -4.80 -1.45
CA SER A 28 10.25 -5.20 -0.90
C SER A 28 11.03 -6.06 -1.89
N GLY A 29 10.39 -7.06 -2.50
CA GLY A 29 11.01 -7.96 -3.45
C GLY A 29 11.56 -7.23 -4.68
N SER A 30 10.79 -6.30 -5.24
CA SER A 30 11.25 -5.46 -6.35
C SER A 30 12.38 -4.53 -5.95
N GLN A 31 12.33 -3.90 -4.77
CA GLN A 31 13.43 -3.08 -4.25
C GLN A 31 14.74 -3.88 -4.13
N TRP A 32 14.69 -5.06 -3.53
CA TRP A 32 15.88 -5.92 -3.40
C TRP A 32 16.37 -6.44 -4.75
N LEU A 33 15.47 -6.76 -5.67
CA LEU A 33 15.81 -7.15 -7.02
C LEU A 33 16.54 -6.03 -7.77
N PHE A 34 16.02 -4.81 -7.74
CA PHE A 34 16.66 -3.66 -8.39
C PHE A 34 17.99 -3.32 -7.73
N ASN A 35 18.11 -3.41 -6.40
CA ASN A 35 19.39 -3.28 -5.71
C ASN A 35 20.41 -4.31 -6.23
N PHE A 36 19.99 -5.57 -6.42
CA PHE A 36 20.85 -6.61 -6.98
C PHE A 36 21.27 -6.31 -8.42
N VAL A 37 20.33 -5.92 -9.29
CA VAL A 37 20.62 -5.59 -10.69
C VAL A 37 21.61 -4.42 -10.75
N VAL A 38 21.37 -3.35 -10.00
CA VAL A 38 22.27 -2.19 -9.95
C VAL A 38 23.65 -2.62 -9.43
N SER A 39 23.71 -3.41 -8.36
CA SER A 39 24.98 -3.90 -7.80
C SER A 39 25.77 -4.74 -8.79
N LYS A 40 25.10 -5.50 -9.66
CA LYS A 40 25.75 -6.29 -10.72
C LYS A 40 26.17 -5.45 -11.93
N VAL A 41 25.37 -4.47 -12.33
CA VAL A 41 25.61 -3.63 -13.51
C VAL A 41 26.63 -2.52 -13.24
N THR A 42 26.66 -1.98 -12.02
CA THR A 42 27.54 -0.87 -11.61
C THR A 42 29.03 -1.13 -11.89
N PRO A 43 29.64 -2.28 -11.51
CA PRO A 43 31.06 -2.52 -11.79
C PRO A 43 31.36 -2.62 -13.30
N THR A 44 30.44 -3.14 -14.11
CA THR A 44 30.61 -3.17 -15.57
C THR A 44 30.56 -1.76 -16.16
N LEU A 45 29.64 -0.92 -15.69
CA LEU A 45 29.51 0.44 -16.18
C LEU A 45 30.62 1.38 -15.69
N GLU A 46 31.17 1.16 -14.51
CA GLU A 46 32.29 1.95 -14.00
C GLU A 46 33.53 1.82 -14.90
N LEU A 47 33.78 0.61 -15.42
CA LEU A 47 34.88 0.33 -16.33
C LEU A 47 34.72 1.01 -17.71
N ASP A 48 33.49 1.07 -18.24
CA ASP A 48 33.21 1.65 -19.56
C ASP A 48 32.96 3.17 -19.54
N LEU A 49 32.27 3.68 -18.51
CA LEU A 49 31.75 5.06 -18.49
C LEU A 49 32.46 5.99 -17.50
N GLY A 50 33.13 5.47 -16.47
CA GLY A 50 33.76 6.28 -15.42
C GLY A 50 32.82 7.35 -14.85
N TYR A 51 33.20 8.64 -14.94
CA TYR A 51 32.40 9.76 -14.41
C TYR A 51 31.02 9.93 -15.09
N LYS A 52 30.80 9.38 -16.29
CA LYS A 52 29.51 9.48 -17.00
C LYS A 52 28.41 8.67 -16.31
N LEU A 53 28.78 7.72 -15.44
CA LEU A 53 27.86 6.96 -14.61
C LEU A 53 26.95 7.86 -13.76
N PHE A 54 27.49 8.98 -13.25
CA PHE A 54 26.72 9.95 -12.46
C PHE A 54 25.59 10.59 -13.27
N PHE A 55 25.83 10.95 -14.54
CA PHE A 55 24.81 11.52 -15.42
C PHE A 55 23.74 10.49 -15.79
N MET A 56 24.13 9.23 -15.97
CA MET A 56 23.18 8.15 -16.20
C MET A 56 22.27 7.94 -14.98
N PHE A 57 22.84 7.87 -13.76
CA PHE A 57 22.04 7.78 -12.54
C PHE A 57 21.13 9.00 -12.36
N ALA A 58 21.62 10.20 -12.67
CA ALA A 58 20.81 11.41 -12.62
C ALA A 58 19.62 11.33 -13.59
N ALA A 59 19.84 10.88 -14.84
CA ALA A 59 18.78 10.71 -15.82
C ALA A 59 17.72 9.68 -15.38
N ILE A 60 18.15 8.54 -14.81
CA ILE A 60 17.25 7.51 -14.27
C ILE A 60 16.42 8.07 -13.11
N ASN A 61 17.05 8.81 -12.19
CA ASN A 61 16.34 9.43 -11.07
C ASN A 61 15.33 10.49 -11.54
N ILE A 62 15.67 11.32 -12.52
CA ILE A 62 14.76 12.31 -13.10
C ILE A 62 13.59 11.62 -13.83
N GLY A 63 13.86 10.57 -14.60
CA GLY A 63 12.84 9.78 -15.27
C GLY A 63 11.89 9.09 -14.27
N GLY A 64 12.45 8.54 -13.19
CA GLY A 64 11.67 8.02 -12.07
C GLY A 64 10.79 9.10 -11.46
N MET A 65 11.36 10.25 -11.10
CA MET A 65 10.61 11.37 -10.53
C MET A 65 9.48 11.86 -11.45
N ALA A 66 9.71 11.96 -12.76
CA ALA A 66 8.68 12.33 -13.73
C ALA A 66 7.56 11.29 -13.81
N THR A 67 7.92 10.00 -13.79
CA THR A 67 6.96 8.89 -13.75
C THR A 67 6.11 8.95 -12.48
N PHE A 68 6.73 9.18 -11.32
CA PHE A 68 6.01 9.36 -10.07
C PHE A 68 5.08 10.57 -10.12
N ALA A 69 5.52 11.71 -10.67
CA ALA A 69 4.72 12.93 -10.76
C ALA A 69 3.51 12.81 -11.70
N LEU A 70 3.58 11.96 -12.72
CA LEU A 70 2.49 11.79 -13.70
C LEU A 70 1.54 10.65 -13.35
N ILE A 71 2.04 9.56 -12.76
CA ILE A 71 1.28 8.33 -12.53
C ILE A 71 0.66 8.30 -11.13
N LEU A 72 1.26 8.94 -10.12
CA LEU A 72 0.64 8.98 -8.79
C LEU A 72 -0.46 10.05 -8.75
N PRO A 73 -1.75 9.67 -8.62
CA PRO A 73 -2.75 10.62 -8.15
C PRO A 73 -2.40 11.05 -6.72
N GLU A 74 -2.63 12.31 -6.38
CA GLU A 74 -2.44 12.79 -5.00
C GLU A 74 -3.35 12.00 -4.04
N THR A 75 -2.75 11.13 -3.22
CA THR A 75 -3.44 10.37 -2.17
C THR A 75 -3.54 11.15 -0.84
N LYS A 76 -3.05 12.38 -0.81
CA LYS A 76 -2.91 13.17 0.42
C LYS A 76 -4.30 13.60 0.94
N GLY A 77 -4.68 13.13 2.12
CA GLY A 77 -5.93 13.50 2.79
C GLY A 77 -7.13 12.59 2.54
N ARG A 78 -6.92 11.42 1.90
CA ARG A 78 -7.95 10.39 1.74
C ARG A 78 -7.84 9.34 2.85
N LEU A 79 -8.97 8.88 3.38
CA LEU A 79 -8.99 7.77 4.34
C LEU A 79 -8.54 6.48 3.62
N LEU A 80 -7.77 5.63 4.31
CA LEU A 80 -7.33 4.29 3.84
C LEU A 80 -8.46 3.45 3.24
N GLU A 81 -9.66 3.67 3.76
CA GLU A 81 -10.92 3.08 3.36
C GLU A 81 -11.43 3.54 1.98
N GLU A 82 -11.13 4.77 1.57
CA GLU A 82 -11.50 5.31 0.25
C GLU A 82 -10.54 4.85 -0.85
N MET A 83 -9.39 4.28 -0.50
CA MET A 83 -8.37 3.83 -1.46
C MET A 83 -8.90 2.71 -2.37
N ASP A 84 -9.80 1.85 -1.86
CA ASP A 84 -10.51 0.83 -2.65
C ASP A 84 -11.45 1.42 -3.72
N ILE A 85 -11.95 2.63 -3.48
CA ILE A 85 -12.82 3.37 -4.41
C ILE A 85 -11.98 4.13 -5.44
N VAL A 86 -10.87 4.75 -4.98
CA VAL A 86 -9.93 5.52 -5.83
C VAL A 86 -9.23 4.63 -6.85
N PHE A 87 -8.82 3.41 -6.47
CA PHE A 87 -8.18 2.45 -7.37
C PHE A 87 -9.18 1.50 -8.06
N GLY A 88 -10.50 1.71 -7.89
CA GLY A 88 -11.54 0.98 -8.61
C GLY A 88 -11.68 -0.50 -8.24
N ALA A 89 -11.12 -0.94 -7.11
CA ALA A 89 -11.17 -2.33 -6.67
C ALA A 89 -12.57 -2.75 -6.19
N VAL A 90 -13.38 -1.81 -5.67
CA VAL A 90 -14.75 -2.07 -5.19
C VAL A 90 -15.66 -0.87 -5.45
N SER A 91 -16.82 -1.10 -6.09
CA SER A 91 -17.89 -0.09 -6.22
C SER A 91 -18.42 0.31 -4.83
N ALA A 92 -18.60 1.61 -4.58
CA ALA A 92 -19.04 2.17 -3.30
C ALA A 92 -20.31 1.49 -2.73
N GLU A 93 -21.17 1.00 -3.61
CA GLU A 93 -22.43 0.31 -3.29
C GLU A 93 -22.21 -1.05 -2.63
N LYS A 94 -21.17 -1.79 -3.05
CA LYS A 94 -20.84 -3.11 -2.50
C LYS A 94 -20.25 -2.99 -1.10
N ARG A 95 -19.51 -1.90 -0.85
CA ARG A 95 -18.89 -1.58 0.44
C ARG A 95 -19.92 -1.17 1.49
N GLN A 96 -20.91 -0.37 1.12
CA GLN A 96 -22.04 -0.06 2.02
C GLN A 96 -22.84 -1.32 2.39
N GLY A 97 -22.98 -2.27 1.46
CA GLY A 97 -23.63 -3.55 1.72
C GLY A 97 -22.87 -4.46 2.68
N GLU A 98 -21.53 -4.48 2.62
CA GLU A 98 -20.71 -5.27 3.55
C GLU A 98 -20.66 -4.66 4.95
N ILE A 99 -20.54 -3.33 5.07
CA ILE A 99 -20.56 -2.63 6.36
C ILE A 99 -21.90 -2.87 7.06
N GLN A 100 -23.03 -2.71 6.36
CA GLN A 100 -24.35 -2.99 6.94
C GLN A 100 -24.54 -4.47 7.31
N LYS A 101 -23.95 -5.40 6.57
CA LYS A 101 -23.99 -6.82 6.95
C LYS A 101 -23.20 -7.07 8.22
N GLN A 102 -22.01 -6.49 8.32
CA GLN A 102 -21.13 -6.67 9.46
C GLN A 102 -21.71 -6.04 10.73
N GLU A 103 -22.32 -4.86 10.61
CA GLU A 103 -23.03 -4.17 11.69
C GLU A 103 -24.24 -4.98 12.19
N ARG A 104 -25.04 -5.57 11.27
CA ARG A 104 -26.16 -6.44 11.65
C ARG A 104 -25.71 -7.73 12.36
N VAL A 105 -24.59 -8.31 11.94
CA VAL A 105 -24.05 -9.53 12.58
C VAL A 105 -23.55 -9.21 13.99
N LEU A 106 -22.82 -8.10 14.16
CA LEU A 106 -22.37 -7.61 15.46
C LEU A 106 -23.56 -7.31 16.38
N ASP A 107 -24.59 -6.62 15.90
CA ASP A 107 -25.81 -6.37 16.68
C ASP A 107 -26.52 -7.66 17.07
N GLN A 108 -26.57 -8.66 16.19
CA GLN A 108 -27.14 -9.98 16.50
C GLN A 108 -26.32 -10.73 17.55
N GLU A 109 -24.99 -10.70 17.47
CA GLU A 109 -24.08 -11.33 18.45
C GLU A 109 -24.18 -10.66 19.82
N VAL A 110 -24.17 -9.32 19.88
CA VAL A 110 -24.33 -8.54 21.11
C VAL A 110 -25.69 -8.81 21.76
N HIS A 111 -26.76 -8.89 20.95
CA HIS A 111 -28.10 -9.16 21.46
C HIS A 111 -28.26 -10.61 21.93
N SER A 112 -27.55 -11.56 21.32
CA SER A 112 -27.49 -12.96 21.78
C SER A 112 -26.75 -13.06 23.12
N GLN A 113 -25.55 -12.48 23.23
CA GLN A 113 -24.77 -12.50 24.49
C GLN A 113 -25.51 -11.83 25.64
N ARG A 114 -26.16 -10.69 25.40
CA ARG A 114 -26.96 -10.00 26.42
C ARG A 114 -28.18 -10.81 26.88
N SER A 115 -28.70 -11.69 26.03
CA SER A 115 -29.82 -12.57 26.37
C SER A 115 -29.35 -13.76 27.23
N GLU A 116 -28.17 -14.31 26.95
CA GLU A 116 -27.55 -15.38 27.74
C GLU A 116 -27.16 -14.89 29.15
N ASP A 117 -26.52 -13.71 29.26
CA ASP A 117 -26.18 -13.10 30.56
C ASP A 117 -27.42 -12.87 31.45
N HIS A 118 -28.56 -12.53 30.85
CA HIS A 118 -29.80 -12.28 31.60
C HIS A 118 -30.54 -13.58 32.01
N ILE A 119 -30.18 -14.72 31.43
CA ILE A 119 -30.69 -16.04 31.81
C ILE A 119 -29.86 -16.57 32.99
N ASP A 120 -28.53 -16.41 32.96
CA ASP A 120 -27.63 -16.85 34.03
C ASP A 120 -27.78 -16.05 35.32
N GLU A 121 -28.20 -14.77 35.25
CA GLU A 121 -28.50 -13.94 36.43
C GLU A 121 -29.74 -14.43 37.23
N LYS A 122 -30.58 -15.28 36.64
CA LYS A 122 -31.84 -15.75 37.26
C LYS A 122 -31.79 -17.18 37.83
N VAL A 123 -30.62 -17.83 37.79
CA VAL A 123 -30.40 -19.21 38.28
C VAL A 123 -29.73 -19.21 39.65
#